data_AF-A0A0Q8BE81-F1
#
_entry.id   AF-A0A0Q8BE81-F1
#
_cell.length_a   1.000
_cell.length_b   1.000
_cell.length_c   1.000
_cell.angle_alpha   90.00
_cell.angle_beta   90.00
_cell.angle_gamma   90.00
#
_symmetry.space_group_name_H-M   'P 1'
#
loop_
_entity.id
_entity.type
_entity.pdbx_description
1 polymer ?
#
loop_
_entity_poly.entity_id
_entity_poly.type
_entity_poly.pdbx_seq_one_letter_code
_entity_poly.pdbx_strand_id
1 'polypeptide(L)'
;MVTNALVQTRIDSGIRDRAASVLEGMGLTVSDAVRILLTRTANEGALPLELVSNSDAHDAWFRAKVMQALEDTRPDSSAEDVEAHLASRCEAALRKAGAIKS
;
A
#
# COMPACT_ATOMS: atom_id res chain seq x y z
N MET A 1 21.12 22.96 4.93
CA MET A 1 19.96 23.87 4.82
C MET A 1 18.73 22.99 4.66
N VAL A 2 17.70 23.14 5.49
CA VAL A 2 16.44 22.41 5.28
C VAL A 2 15.68 23.10 4.16
N THR A 3 15.62 22.47 3.00
CA THR A 3 14.87 22.96 1.83
C THR A 3 13.40 22.58 2.01
N ASN A 4 12.58 23.53 2.48
CA ASN A 4 11.14 23.33 2.54
C ASN A 4 10.52 23.55 1.16
N ALA A 5 9.78 22.55 0.65
CA ALA A 5 9.02 22.66 -0.59
C ALA A 5 7.52 22.84 -0.28
N LEU A 6 6.85 23.67 -1.07
CA LEU A 6 5.41 23.89 -0.96
C LEU A 6 4.63 22.90 -1.82
N VAL A 7 3.55 22.36 -1.25
CA VAL A 7 2.60 21.50 -1.96
C VAL A 7 1.32 22.29 -2.16
N GLN A 8 0.95 22.53 -3.42
CA GLN A 8 -0.30 23.21 -3.79
C GLN A 8 -1.14 22.28 -4.66
N THR A 9 -2.40 22.08 -4.28
CA THR A 9 -3.35 21.30 -5.07
C THR A 9 -4.70 22.00 -5.13
N ARG A 10 -5.43 21.80 -6.22
CA ARG A 10 -6.78 22.33 -6.37
C ARG A 10 -7.75 21.42 -5.63
N ILE A 11 -8.63 22.03 -4.83
CA ILE A 11 -9.70 21.34 -4.11
C ILE A 11 -10.90 22.29 -4.01
N ASP A 12 -12.10 21.71 -4.01
CA ASP A 12 -13.31 22.45 -3.69
C ASP A 12 -13.22 23.04 -2.28
N SER A 13 -13.60 24.31 -2.13
CA SER A 13 -13.49 25.01 -0.84
C SER A 13 -14.38 24.37 0.23
N GLY A 14 -15.58 23.91 -0.12
CA GLY A 14 -16.48 23.25 0.82
C GLY A 14 -15.96 21.87 1.27
N ILE A 15 -15.23 21.16 0.42
CA ILE A 15 -14.52 19.94 0.81
C ILE A 15 -13.36 20.26 1.75
N ARG A 16 -12.54 21.26 1.42
CA ARG A 16 -11.40 21.68 2.25
C ARG A 16 -11.85 22.03 3.67
N ASP A 17 -12.90 22.84 3.79
CA ASP A 17 -13.34 23.35 5.08
C ASP A 17 -13.96 22.22 5.94
N ARG A 18 -14.70 21.29 5.33
CA ARG A 18 -15.19 20.08 6.03
C ARG A 18 -14.05 19.18 6.48
N ALA A 19 -13.06 18.95 5.61
CA ALA A 19 -11.89 18.14 5.95
C ALA A 19 -11.08 18.77 7.09
N ALA A 20 -10.90 20.10 7.08
CA ALA A 20 -10.24 20.82 8.14
C ALA A 20 -10.94 20.62 9.49
N SER A 21 -12.27 20.75 9.54
CA SER A 21 -13.04 20.55 10.77
C SER A 21 -12.92 19.12 11.34
N VAL A 22 -12.94 18.10 10.47
CA VAL A 22 -12.75 16.69 10.89
C VAL A 22 -11.36 16.46 11.46
N LEU A 23 -10.32 16.97 10.78
CA LEU A 23 -8.93 16.81 11.20
C LEU A 23 -8.63 17.57 12.50
N GLU A 24 -9.20 18.77 12.67
CA GLU A 24 -9.10 19.53 13.92
C GLU A 24 -9.69 18.77 15.10
N GLY A 25 -10.81 18.06 14.90
CA GLY A 25 -11.38 17.15 15.91
C GLY A 25 -10.44 16.02 16.31
N MET A 26 -9.46 15.68 15.46
CA MET A 26 -8.40 14.71 15.73
C MET A 26 -7.08 15.35 16.19
N GLY A 27 -7.04 16.68 16.37
CA GLY A 27 -5.83 17.43 16.75
C GLY A 27 -4.81 17.59 15.62
N LEU A 28 -5.24 17.47 14.36
CA LEU A 28 -4.38 17.58 13.18
C LEU A 28 -4.80 18.74 12.30
N THR A 29 -3.85 19.41 11.65
CA THR A 29 -4.16 20.33 10.56
C THR A 29 -4.17 19.61 9.22
N VAL A 30 -4.78 20.22 8.20
CA VAL A 30 -4.71 19.72 6.80
C VAL A 30 -3.25 19.53 6.36
N SER A 31 -2.38 20.46 6.74
CA SER A 31 -0.95 20.40 6.42
C SER A 31 -0.24 19.23 7.10
N ASP A 32 -0.65 18.85 8.32
CA ASP A 32 -0.08 17.70 9.03
C ASP A 32 -0.49 16.40 8.35
N ALA A 33 -1.78 16.26 8.00
CA ALA A 33 -2.27 15.10 7.28
C ALA A 33 -1.57 14.93 5.92
N VAL A 34 -1.40 16.01 5.16
CA VAL A 34 -0.68 15.98 3.86
C VAL A 34 0.79 15.64 4.05
N ARG A 35 1.47 16.18 5.07
CA ARG A 35 2.86 15.83 5.37
C ARG A 35 3.01 14.35 5.71
N ILE A 36 2.15 13.81 6.59
CA ILE A 36 2.16 12.38 6.96
C ILE A 36 1.97 11.51 5.72
N LEU A 37 0.97 11.83 4.87
CA LEU A 37 0.69 11.09 3.64
C LEU A 37 1.91 11.06 2.70
N LEU A 38 2.50 12.21 2.41
CA LEU A 38 3.61 12.31 1.46
C LEU A 38 4.89 11.67 2.02
N THR A 39 5.17 11.84 3.31
CA THR A 39 6.32 11.18 3.96
C THR A 39 6.16 9.66 3.94
N ARG A 40 4.97 9.15 4.25
CA ARG A 40 4.70 7.72 4.21
C ARG A 40 4.84 7.15 2.80
N THR A 41 4.23 7.82 1.82
CA THR A 41 4.32 7.42 0.40
C THR A 41 5.76 7.42 -0.10
N ALA A 42 6.56 8.41 0.28
CA ALA A 42 7.97 8.49 -0.10
C ALA A 42 8.83 7.39 0.54
N ASN A 43 8.55 7.01 1.79
CA ASN A 43 9.33 6.01 2.51
C ASN A 43 8.92 4.57 2.16
N GLU A 44 7.62 4.32 1.99
CA GLU A 44 7.06 2.98 1.75
C GLU A 44 6.94 2.65 0.24
N GLY A 45 7.04 3.65 -0.64
CA GLY A 45 6.94 3.47 -2.09
C GLY A 45 5.54 3.13 -2.59
N ALA A 46 4.53 3.21 -1.72
CA ALA A 46 3.13 2.94 -2.04
C ALA A 46 2.22 3.99 -1.38
N LEU A 47 1.13 4.35 -2.05
CA LEU A 47 0.06 5.11 -1.42
C LEU A 47 -0.60 4.23 -0.34
N PRO A 48 -0.98 4.79 0.82
CA PRO A 48 -1.71 4.05 1.84
C PRO A 48 -2.94 3.38 1.22
N LEU A 49 -3.08 2.06 1.39
CA LEU A 49 -4.09 1.23 0.71
C LEU A 49 -5.53 1.74 0.93
N GLU A 50 -5.79 2.37 2.07
CA GLU A 50 -7.07 3.00 2.44
C GLU A 50 -7.48 4.15 1.49
N LEU A 51 -6.53 4.76 0.76
CA LEU A 51 -6.80 5.83 -0.20
C LEU A 51 -6.98 5.33 -1.64
N VAL A 52 -6.49 4.11 -1.94
CA VAL A 52 -6.49 3.53 -3.30
C VAL A 52 -7.59 2.49 -3.46
N SER A 53 -7.98 1.86 -2.35
CA SER A 53 -9.03 0.87 -2.33
C SER A 53 -10.36 1.59 -2.31
N ASN A 54 -10.98 1.78 -3.48
CA ASN A 54 -12.44 1.85 -3.49
C ASN A 54 -12.93 0.58 -2.80
N SER A 55 -13.55 0.70 -1.62
CA SER A 55 -13.91 -0.42 -0.74
C SER A 55 -14.50 -1.59 -1.54
N ASP A 56 -15.38 -1.27 -2.50
CA ASP A 56 -16.05 -2.25 -3.35
C ASP A 56 -15.11 -3.08 -4.23
N ALA A 57 -14.08 -2.47 -4.81
CA ALA A 57 -13.14 -3.17 -5.69
C ALA A 57 -12.21 -4.09 -4.89
N HIS A 58 -11.76 -3.61 -3.73
CA HIS A 58 -10.99 -4.42 -2.79
C HIS A 58 -11.82 -5.59 -2.24
N ASP A 59 -13.06 -5.32 -1.85
CA ASP A 59 -13.98 -6.33 -1.33
C ASP A 59 -14.35 -7.38 -2.39
N ALA A 60 -14.52 -6.95 -3.65
CA ALA A 60 -14.74 -7.86 -4.77
C ALA A 60 -13.52 -8.74 -5.03
N TRP A 61 -12.32 -8.15 -5.03
CA TRP A 61 -11.07 -8.90 -5.17
C TRP A 61 -10.88 -9.88 -4.00
N PHE A 62 -11.11 -9.45 -2.76
CA PHE A 62 -10.97 -10.27 -1.57
C PHE A 62 -11.94 -11.45 -1.59
N ARG A 63 -13.23 -11.21 -1.87
CA ARG A 63 -14.22 -12.29 -2.03
C ARG A 63 -13.83 -13.28 -3.13
N ALA A 64 -13.34 -12.79 -4.26
CA ALA A 64 -12.88 -13.67 -5.34
C ALA A 64 -11.68 -14.53 -4.91
N LYS A 65 -10.73 -13.98 -4.14
CA LYS A 65 -9.59 -14.73 -3.60
C LYS A 65 -9.99 -15.74 -2.54
N VAL A 66 -10.94 -15.41 -1.68
CA VAL A 66 -11.50 -16.35 -0.71
C VAL A 66 -12.20 -17.51 -1.41
N MET A 67 -13.05 -17.23 -2.41
CA MET A 67 -13.71 -18.28 -3.20
C MET A 67 -12.70 -19.18 -3.93
N GLN A 68 -11.68 -18.58 -4.54
CA GLN A 68 -10.60 -19.31 -5.19
C GLN A 68 -9.88 -20.26 -4.22
N ALA A 69 -9.65 -19.83 -2.98
CA ALA A 69 -9.01 -20.66 -1.96
C ALA A 69 -9.91 -21.80 -1.46
N LEU A 70 -11.23 -21.57 -1.36
CA LEU A 70 -12.19 -22.60 -0.99
C LEU A 70 -12.37 -23.67 -2.09
N GLU A 71 -12.23 -23.27 -3.36
CA GLU A 71 -12.29 -24.16 -4.52
C GLU A 71 -10.97 -24.91 -4.77
N ASP A 72 -9.88 -24.51 -4.11
CA ASP A 72 -8.57 -25.12 -4.29
C ASP A 72 -8.51 -26.49 -3.63
N THR A 73 -8.48 -27.55 -4.45
CA THR A 73 -8.37 -28.94 -4.00
C THR A 73 -6.93 -29.41 -3.78
N ARG A 74 -5.93 -28.52 -3.89
CA ARG A 74 -4.54 -28.88 -3.64
C ARG A 74 -4.36 -29.30 -2.17
N PRO A 75 -3.49 -30.29 -1.89
CA PRO A 75 -3.20 -30.69 -0.53
C PRO A 75 -2.56 -29.53 0.23
N ASP A 76 -2.84 -29.48 1.53
CA ASP A 76 -2.23 -28.50 2.42
C ASP A 76 -0.70 -28.66 2.40
N SER A 77 0.01 -27.55 2.41
CA SER A 77 1.47 -27.54 2.36
C SER A 77 2.02 -27.29 3.76
N SER A 78 3.01 -28.08 4.19
CA SER A 78 3.64 -27.81 5.48
C SER A 78 4.41 -26.49 5.45
N ALA A 79 4.57 -25.84 6.61
CA ALA A 79 5.32 -24.59 6.71
C ALA A 79 6.77 -24.74 6.21
N GLU A 80 7.39 -25.88 6.48
CA GLU A 80 8.76 -26.21 6.04
C GLU A 80 8.84 -26.33 4.51
N ASP A 81 7.86 -26.98 3.86
CA ASP A 81 7.80 -27.08 2.40
C ASP A 81 7.63 -25.70 1.74
N VAL A 82 6.80 -24.84 2.33
CA VAL A 82 6.57 -23.47 1.84
C VAL A 82 7.84 -22.63 1.96
N GLU A 83 8.53 -22.71 3.10
CA GLU A 83 9.78 -21.98 3.34
C GLU A 83 10.88 -22.43 2.36
N ALA A 84 11.07 -23.74 2.19
CA ALA A 84 12.02 -24.29 1.22
C ALA A 84 11.70 -23.84 -0.22
N HIS A 85 10.42 -23.84 -0.61
CA HIS A 85 9.99 -23.38 -1.92
C HIS A 85 10.25 -21.87 -2.12
N LEU A 86 9.97 -21.04 -1.12
CA LEU A 86 10.22 -19.60 -1.17
C LEU A 86 11.72 -19.29 -1.23
N ALA A 87 12.55 -19.97 -0.44
CA ALA A 87 14.01 -19.83 -0.47
C ALA A 87 14.56 -20.13 -1.87
N SER A 88 14.11 -21.24 -2.49
CA SER A 88 14.47 -21.61 -3.86
C SER A 88 14.09 -20.53 -4.88
N ARG A 89 12.90 -19.93 -4.74
CA ARG A 89 12.44 -18.84 -5.62
C ARG A 89 13.25 -17.56 -5.44
N CYS A 90 13.60 -17.20 -4.21
CA CYS A 90 14.46 -16.04 -3.92
C CYS A 90 15.83 -16.19 -4.56
N GLU A 91 16.48 -17.35 -4.41
CA GLU A 91 17.78 -17.62 -5.04
C GLU A 91 17.73 -17.55 -6.57
N ALA A 92 16.67 -18.10 -7.17
CA ALA A 92 16.48 -18.06 -8.61
C ALA A 92 16.28 -16.63 -9.13
N ALA A 93 15.54 -15.80 -8.39
CA ALA A 93 15.34 -14.38 -8.71
C ALA A 93 16.66 -13.59 -8.62
N LEU A 94 17.46 -13.83 -7.57
CA LEU A 94 18.77 -13.21 -7.40
C LEU A 94 19.74 -13.59 -8.52
N ARG A 95 19.78 -14.86 -8.91
CA ARG A 95 20.58 -15.32 -10.06
C ARG A 95 20.16 -14.64 -11.37
N LYS A 96 18.85 -14.51 -11.63
CA LYS A 96 18.35 -13.77 -12.81
C LYS A 96 18.73 -12.28 -12.75
N ALA A 97 18.60 -11.64 -11.60
CA ALA A 97 18.96 -10.23 -11.43
C ALA A 97 20.47 -9.98 -11.62
N GLY A 98 21.32 -10.92 -11.18
CA GLY A 98 22.76 -10.90 -11.43
C GLY A 98 23.10 -11.10 -12.91
N ALA A 99 22.45 -12.03 -13.59
CA ALA A 99 22.65 -12.30 -15.02
C ALA A 99 22.16 -11.16 -15.95
N ILE A 100 21.24 -10.31 -15.48
CA ILE A 100 20.77 -9.12 -16.22
C ILE A 100 21.72 -7.93 -16.07
N LYS A 101 22.62 -7.95 -15.07
CA LYS A 101 23.60 -6.88 -14.79
C LYS A 101 25.01 -7.14 -15.34
N SER A 102 25.25 -8.30 -15.95
CA SER A 102 26.48 -8.62 -16.70
C SER A 102 26.23 -8.59 -18.20
#